data_AF-A0A8S9TMG6-F1
#
_entry.id   AF-A0A8S9TMG6-F1
#
_cell.length_a   1.000
_cell.length_b   1.000
_cell.length_c   1.000
_cell.angle_alpha   90.00
_cell.angle_beta   90.00
_cell.angle_gamma   90.00
#
_symmetry.space_group_name_H-M   'P 1'
#
loop_
_entity.id
_entity.type
_entity.pdbx_description
1 polymer ?
#
loop_
_entity_poly.entity_id
_entity_poly.type
_entity_poly.pdbx_seq_one_letter_code
_entity_poly.pdbx_strand_id
1 'polypeptide(L)'
;MAFRPEDLTLLASNTRTLVHDAFHKRFFSRYTDRIFFIKCSFVLEMQLFLHLNFKSFDGFLKRVIQLCNADSSGVATAAGDRHFTKIKKTIYDKVRSIMVAVAAPEEVRPSPPVDDQSPAPSTLFSEDLMELFADVIDTDPTEPESTQDLNSTRIDEELERWETAPTSLQINGSRAETKLEFWKRQAETGTYKFLPLVARILFAIPSSSAQIERDFGTAGQLVTPQRGSIAPHNVDMSASLNCNRQFVDVTQCPKIHVRDIDKFIPSNVKVGMEEDDAEGCELLSGYFSSDSEEDIEDTET
;
A
#
# COMPACT_ATOMS: atom_id res chain seq x y z
N MET A 1 -15.57 35.14 -42.43
CA MET A 1 -15.93 34.64 -41.08
C MET A 1 -14.74 34.96 -40.19
N ALA A 2 -14.87 35.90 -39.24
CA ALA A 2 -13.74 36.33 -38.41
C ALA A 2 -13.58 35.38 -37.22
N PHE A 3 -12.41 34.75 -37.10
CA PHE A 3 -12.03 33.91 -35.96
C PHE A 3 -11.96 34.78 -34.71
N ARG A 4 -12.77 34.50 -33.68
CA ARG A 4 -12.64 35.18 -32.39
C ARG A 4 -11.61 34.42 -31.54
N PRO A 5 -10.74 35.11 -30.78
CA PRO A 5 -9.75 34.45 -29.91
C PRO A 5 -10.34 33.49 -28.87
N GLU A 6 -11.64 33.62 -28.61
CA GLU A 6 -12.42 32.77 -27.70
C GLU A 6 -13.04 31.54 -28.37
N ASP A 7 -12.97 31.42 -29.70
CA ASP A 7 -13.43 30.23 -30.42
C ASP A 7 -12.31 29.19 -30.45
N LEU A 8 -12.52 28.04 -29.79
CA LEU A 8 -11.61 26.91 -29.89
C LEU A 8 -11.51 26.44 -31.34
N THR A 9 -10.30 26.16 -31.81
CA THR A 9 -10.13 25.47 -33.09
C THR A 9 -10.81 24.10 -33.04
N LEU A 10 -11.21 23.56 -34.20
CA LEU A 10 -11.78 22.22 -34.28
C LEU A 10 -10.87 21.17 -33.64
N LEU A 11 -9.55 21.30 -33.84
CA LEU A 11 -8.56 20.44 -33.20
C LEU A 11 -8.61 20.58 -31.67
N ALA A 12 -8.56 21.80 -31.13
CA ALA A 12 -8.61 22.03 -29.69
C ALA A 12 -9.93 21.54 -29.05
N SER A 13 -11.06 21.72 -29.75
CA SER A 13 -12.36 21.18 -29.33
C SER A 13 -12.34 19.66 -29.27
N ASN A 14 -11.87 19.00 -30.34
CA ASN A 14 -11.80 17.54 -30.41
C ASN A 14 -10.85 16.98 -29.34
N THR A 15 -9.68 17.58 -29.17
CA THR A 15 -8.73 17.19 -28.12
C THR A 15 -9.35 17.35 -26.73
N ARG A 16 -10.05 18.46 -26.47
CA ARG A 16 -10.71 18.68 -25.17
C ARG A 16 -11.74 17.60 -24.88
N THR A 17 -12.55 17.22 -25.86
CA THR A 17 -13.54 16.13 -25.70
C THR A 17 -12.86 14.80 -25.43
N LEU A 18 -11.85 14.42 -26.23
CA LEU A 18 -11.11 13.17 -26.03
C LEU A 18 -10.41 13.10 -24.67
N VAL A 19 -9.80 14.21 -24.23
CA VAL A 19 -9.17 14.29 -22.91
C VAL A 19 -10.23 14.20 -21.82
N HIS A 20 -11.35 14.92 -21.96
CA HIS A 20 -12.45 14.85 -21.01
C HIS A 20 -12.97 13.41 -20.84
N ASP A 21 -13.23 12.72 -21.94
CA ASP A 21 -13.79 11.37 -21.92
C ASP A 21 -12.79 10.36 -21.36
N ALA A 22 -11.50 10.50 -21.71
CA ALA A 22 -10.44 9.68 -21.13
C ALA A 22 -10.28 9.90 -19.62
N PHE A 23 -10.30 11.16 -19.15
CA PHE A 23 -10.25 11.48 -17.73
C PHE A 23 -11.51 10.99 -17.00
N HIS A 24 -12.68 11.10 -17.63
CA HIS A 24 -13.91 10.59 -17.03
C HIS A 24 -13.85 9.06 -16.89
N LYS A 25 -13.55 8.33 -17.98
CA LYS A 25 -13.49 6.86 -17.98
C LYS A 25 -12.44 6.34 -16.98
N ARG A 26 -11.24 6.93 -16.96
CA ARG A 26 -10.10 6.40 -16.18
C ARG A 26 -10.02 6.90 -14.74
N PHE A 27 -10.51 8.11 -14.46
CA PHE A 27 -10.37 8.73 -13.15
C PHE A 27 -11.72 8.97 -12.48
N PHE A 28 -12.62 9.75 -13.09
CA PHE A 28 -13.85 10.18 -12.42
C PHE A 28 -14.95 9.11 -12.35
N SER A 29 -14.89 8.07 -13.18
CA SER A 29 -15.80 6.91 -13.15
C SER A 29 -15.89 6.29 -11.75
N ARG A 30 -14.81 6.34 -10.96
CA ARG A 30 -14.80 5.90 -9.56
C ARG A 30 -15.77 6.65 -8.64
N TYR A 31 -16.22 7.85 -9.05
CA TYR A 31 -17.17 8.68 -8.31
C TYR A 31 -18.55 8.79 -8.96
N THR A 32 -18.70 8.34 -10.20
CA THR A 32 -19.95 8.45 -10.98
C THR A 32 -20.60 7.10 -11.28
N ASP A 33 -19.81 6.04 -11.46
CA ASP A 33 -20.29 4.70 -11.82
C ASP A 33 -20.33 3.74 -10.63
N ARG A 34 -21.53 3.20 -10.39
CA ARG A 34 -21.83 2.29 -9.29
C ARG A 34 -21.07 0.97 -9.34
N ILE A 35 -20.69 0.51 -10.53
CA ILE A 35 -19.92 -0.73 -10.70
C ILE A 35 -18.50 -0.54 -10.14
N PHE A 36 -17.90 0.62 -10.41
CA PHE A 36 -16.55 0.94 -9.98
C PHE A 36 -16.44 1.28 -8.49
N PHE A 37 -17.54 1.60 -7.81
CA PHE A 37 -17.51 1.88 -6.37
C PHE A 37 -17.01 0.69 -5.55
N ILE A 38 -17.27 -0.55 -5.97
CA ILE A 38 -16.85 -1.73 -5.20
C ILE A 38 -15.44 -2.17 -5.62
N LYS A 39 -15.15 -2.08 -6.93
CA LYS A 39 -13.88 -2.51 -7.52
C LYS A 39 -12.72 -1.55 -7.26
N CYS A 40 -12.97 -0.25 -7.14
CA CYS A 40 -11.90 0.73 -6.96
C CYS A 40 -11.21 0.56 -5.59
N SER A 41 -9.89 0.73 -5.56
CA SER A 41 -9.09 0.59 -4.35
C SER A 41 -9.24 1.77 -3.37
N PHE A 42 -9.55 2.97 -3.88
CA PHE A 42 -9.68 4.21 -3.11
C PHE A 42 -8.47 4.54 -2.20
N VAL A 43 -7.26 4.14 -2.61
CA VAL A 43 -6.03 4.35 -1.81
C VAL A 43 -5.81 5.83 -1.47
N LEU A 44 -6.04 6.73 -2.41
CA LEU A 44 -5.88 8.17 -2.19
C LEU A 44 -6.86 8.68 -1.14
N GLU A 45 -8.11 8.22 -1.17
CA GLU A 45 -9.14 8.60 -0.22
C GLU A 45 -8.88 8.01 1.16
N MET A 46 -8.33 6.79 1.25
CA MET A 46 -7.87 6.22 2.52
C MET A 46 -6.67 7.01 3.09
N GLN A 47 -5.73 7.44 2.25
CA GLN A 47 -4.63 8.34 2.67
C GLN A 47 -5.15 9.70 3.14
N LEU A 48 -6.19 10.24 2.51
CA LEU A 48 -6.87 11.47 2.96
C LEU A 48 -7.62 11.25 4.28
N PHE A 49 -8.27 10.10 4.47
CA PHE A 49 -8.95 9.75 5.72
C PHE A 49 -8.00 9.75 6.92
N LEU A 50 -6.79 9.20 6.73
CA LEU A 50 -5.74 9.20 7.75
C LEU A 50 -4.93 10.51 7.80
N HIS A 51 -5.33 11.50 7.00
CA HIS A 51 -4.75 12.83 7.03
C HIS A 51 -5.50 13.70 8.04
N LEU A 52 -4.76 14.38 8.92
CA LEU A 52 -5.33 15.16 10.02
C LEU A 52 -6.36 16.21 9.55
N ASN A 53 -6.11 16.87 8.42
CA ASN A 53 -7.01 17.89 7.86
C ASN A 53 -8.20 17.34 7.05
N PHE A 54 -8.19 16.07 6.65
CA PHE A 54 -9.18 15.48 5.74
C PHE A 54 -9.91 14.27 6.34
N LYS A 55 -9.77 14.10 7.66
CA LYS A 55 -10.42 13.12 8.52
C LYS A 55 -11.93 12.99 8.25
N SER A 56 -12.61 14.11 8.01
CA SER A 56 -14.02 14.12 7.59
C SER A 56 -14.16 14.18 6.07
N PHE A 57 -14.82 13.17 5.51
CA PHE A 57 -15.16 13.14 4.09
C PHE A 57 -16.23 14.15 3.67
N ASP A 58 -17.01 14.68 4.62
CA ASP A 58 -18.13 15.59 4.37
C ASP A 58 -17.70 16.95 3.80
N GLY A 59 -16.41 17.28 3.85
CA GLY A 59 -15.82 18.45 3.21
C GLY A 59 -15.37 18.20 1.78
N PHE A 60 -14.08 17.91 1.61
CA PHE A 60 -13.43 17.86 0.30
C PHE A 60 -13.99 16.76 -0.60
N LEU A 61 -14.05 15.52 -0.11
CA LEU A 61 -14.48 14.37 -0.91
C LEU A 61 -15.95 14.49 -1.33
N LYS A 62 -16.83 14.89 -0.42
CA LYS A 62 -18.24 15.15 -0.74
C LYS A 62 -18.40 16.17 -1.87
N ARG A 63 -17.65 17.27 -1.82
CA ARG A 63 -17.67 18.30 -2.86
C ARG A 63 -17.20 17.75 -4.21
N VAL A 64 -16.11 16.98 -4.24
CA VAL A 64 -15.62 16.36 -5.48
C VAL A 64 -16.69 15.46 -6.08
N ILE A 65 -17.31 14.58 -5.27
CA ILE A 65 -18.34 13.65 -5.75
C ILE A 65 -19.58 14.41 -6.24
N GLN A 66 -20.00 15.46 -5.53
CA GLN A 66 -21.12 16.30 -5.96
C GLN A 66 -20.85 16.99 -7.31
N LEU A 67 -19.63 17.51 -7.51
CA LEU A 67 -19.23 18.12 -8.79
C LEU A 67 -19.18 17.10 -9.93
N CYS A 68 -18.70 15.87 -9.66
CA CYS A 68 -18.67 14.81 -10.66
C CYS A 68 -20.07 14.33 -11.08
N ASN A 69 -21.06 14.52 -10.22
CA ASN A 69 -22.44 14.09 -10.43
C ASN A 69 -23.42 15.28 -10.57
N ALA A 70 -22.90 16.47 -10.84
CA ALA A 70 -23.72 17.66 -11.04
C ALA A 70 -24.49 17.57 -12.36
N ASP A 71 -25.64 18.24 -12.43
CA ASP A 71 -26.39 18.34 -13.68
C ASP A 71 -25.70 19.28 -14.69
N SER A 72 -26.29 19.44 -15.88
CA SER A 72 -25.78 20.33 -16.93
C SER A 72 -25.69 21.81 -16.52
N SER A 73 -26.32 22.20 -15.39
CA SER A 73 -26.23 23.54 -14.81
C SER A 73 -25.22 23.63 -13.65
N GLY A 74 -24.57 22.52 -13.29
CA GLY A 74 -23.60 22.45 -12.20
C GLY A 74 -24.24 22.31 -10.81
N VAL A 75 -25.54 21.99 -10.73
CA VAL A 75 -26.26 21.87 -9.47
C VAL A 75 -26.10 20.47 -8.89
N ALA A 76 -25.89 20.39 -7.57
CA ALA A 76 -25.76 19.13 -6.85
C ALA A 76 -27.04 18.28 -6.99
N THR A 77 -26.87 17.02 -7.34
CA THR A 77 -27.98 16.09 -7.56
C THR A 77 -28.14 15.13 -6.38
N ALA A 78 -29.36 14.60 -6.20
CA ALA A 78 -29.60 13.53 -5.23
C ALA A 78 -28.80 12.25 -5.54
N ALA A 79 -28.32 12.08 -6.78
CA ALA A 79 -27.43 10.99 -7.14
C ALA A 79 -26.05 11.16 -6.50
N GLY A 80 -25.50 12.38 -6.52
CA GLY A 80 -24.23 12.72 -5.88
C GLY A 80 -24.21 12.41 -4.37
N ASP A 81 -25.29 12.74 -3.65
CA ASP A 81 -25.37 12.44 -2.21
C ASP A 81 -25.44 10.92 -1.94
N ARG A 82 -26.20 10.17 -2.74
CA ARG A 82 -26.24 8.70 -2.64
C ARG A 82 -24.88 8.07 -2.94
N HIS A 83 -24.18 8.59 -3.97
CA HIS A 83 -22.85 8.12 -4.33
C HIS A 83 -21.86 8.43 -3.21
N PHE A 84 -21.92 9.63 -2.62
CA PHE A 84 -21.10 10.00 -1.47
C PHE A 84 -21.27 9.04 -0.29
N THR A 85 -22.51 8.73 0.12
CA THR A 85 -22.75 7.78 1.22
C THR A 85 -22.16 6.41 0.94
N LYS A 86 -22.32 5.89 -0.29
CA LYS A 86 -21.81 4.57 -0.67
C LYS A 86 -20.27 4.54 -0.75
N ILE A 87 -19.66 5.58 -1.31
CA ILE A 87 -18.20 5.70 -1.41
C ILE A 87 -17.58 5.87 -0.02
N LYS A 88 -18.14 6.75 0.82
CA LYS A 88 -17.73 6.94 2.22
C LYS A 88 -17.71 5.61 2.98
N LYS A 89 -18.80 4.85 2.89
CA LYS A 89 -18.89 3.51 3.49
C LYS A 89 -17.81 2.57 2.93
N THR A 90 -17.63 2.54 1.61
CA THR A 90 -16.64 1.64 0.99
C THR A 90 -15.21 1.96 1.43
N ILE A 91 -14.85 3.23 1.54
CA ILE A 91 -13.53 3.65 2.02
C ILE A 91 -13.34 3.19 3.47
N TYR A 92 -14.34 3.40 4.32
CA TYR A 92 -14.33 2.96 5.72
C TYR A 92 -14.16 1.44 5.82
N ASP A 93 -14.96 0.67 5.09
CA ASP A 93 -14.91 -0.79 5.07
C ASP A 93 -13.52 -1.30 4.61
N LYS A 94 -12.87 -0.63 3.65
CA LYS A 94 -11.52 -0.97 3.19
C LYS A 94 -10.44 -0.65 4.25
N VAL A 95 -10.51 0.51 4.90
CA VAL A 95 -9.60 0.83 6.02
C VAL A 95 -9.75 -0.19 7.14
N ARG A 96 -11.00 -0.51 7.50
CA ARG A 96 -11.33 -1.55 8.48
C ARG A 96 -10.76 -2.91 8.09
N SER A 97 -10.88 -3.31 6.83
CA SER A 97 -10.31 -4.55 6.30
C SER A 97 -8.79 -4.61 6.50
N ILE A 98 -8.07 -3.51 6.24
CA ILE A 98 -6.62 -3.44 6.49
C ILE A 98 -6.34 -3.52 8.01
N MET A 99 -7.16 -2.88 8.84
CA MET A 99 -7.03 -2.98 10.31
C MET A 99 -7.22 -4.40 10.82
N VAL A 100 -8.18 -5.15 10.27
CA VAL A 100 -8.39 -6.57 10.58
C VAL A 100 -7.17 -7.39 10.17
N ALA A 101 -6.63 -7.16 8.97
CA ALA A 101 -5.46 -7.87 8.48
C ALA A 101 -4.22 -7.65 9.37
N VAL A 102 -3.99 -6.43 9.86
CA VAL A 102 -2.87 -6.15 10.79
C VAL A 102 -3.16 -6.58 12.24
N ALA A 103 -4.41 -6.90 12.57
CA ALA A 103 -4.82 -7.40 13.88
C ALA A 103 -4.80 -8.93 13.98
N ALA A 104 -4.69 -9.64 12.84
CA ALA A 104 -4.54 -11.08 12.83
C ALA A 104 -3.29 -11.47 13.64
N PRO A 105 -3.38 -12.47 14.55
CA PRO A 105 -2.21 -12.97 15.26
C PRO A 105 -1.15 -13.38 14.24
N GLU A 106 0.11 -12.98 14.47
CA GLU A 106 1.24 -13.60 13.78
C GLU A 106 1.30 -15.08 14.18
N GLU A 107 0.59 -15.95 13.46
CA GLU A 107 0.92 -17.38 13.41
C GLU A 107 2.16 -17.62 12.53
N VAL A 108 3.24 -16.87 12.73
CA VAL A 108 4.62 -17.30 12.41
C VAL A 108 5.55 -16.40 13.23
N ARG A 109 5.94 -16.85 14.43
CA ARG A 109 7.24 -16.45 14.96
C ARG A 109 8.29 -17.15 14.09
N PRO A 110 9.22 -16.44 13.43
CA PRO A 110 10.42 -17.11 12.93
C PRO A 110 11.13 -17.69 14.15
N SER A 111 11.24 -19.02 14.20
CA SER A 111 12.15 -19.68 15.14
C SER A 111 13.52 -19.01 15.04
N PRO A 112 14.21 -18.71 16.17
CA PRO A 112 15.56 -18.18 16.12
C PRO A 112 16.44 -19.14 15.29
N PRO A 113 17.45 -18.62 14.57
CA PRO A 113 18.30 -19.46 13.73
C PRO A 113 18.94 -20.52 14.62
N VAL A 114 18.63 -21.78 14.33
CA VAL A 114 19.24 -22.94 15.00
C VAL A 114 20.70 -22.94 14.59
N ASP A 115 21.57 -22.66 15.56
CA ASP A 115 23.01 -22.88 15.45
C ASP A 115 23.25 -24.36 15.18
N ASP A 116 24.12 -24.59 14.20
CA ASP A 116 24.56 -25.87 13.65
C ASP A 116 25.01 -26.86 14.75
N GLN A 117 24.27 -27.96 14.96
CA GLN A 117 24.79 -29.15 15.64
C GLN A 117 24.33 -30.44 14.93
N SER A 118 25.35 -31.23 14.57
CA SER A 118 25.32 -32.57 13.96
C SER A 118 24.41 -33.61 14.64
N PRO A 119 24.05 -34.70 13.95
CA PRO A 119 22.98 -35.60 14.39
C PRO A 119 23.42 -36.68 15.39
N ALA A 120 22.41 -37.12 16.16
CA ALA A 120 22.25 -38.39 16.91
C ALA A 120 22.75 -38.45 18.37
N PRO A 121 22.22 -39.36 19.23
CA PRO A 121 21.24 -40.43 18.97
C PRO A 121 20.02 -40.46 19.93
N SER A 122 19.01 -41.21 19.52
CA SER A 122 17.88 -41.66 20.32
C SER A 122 18.31 -42.44 21.58
N THR A 123 17.94 -41.97 22.77
CA THR A 123 17.90 -42.77 23.99
C THR A 123 16.68 -42.45 24.86
N LEU A 124 15.86 -43.48 25.01
CA LEU A 124 14.84 -43.75 26.02
C LEU A 124 15.15 -43.14 27.40
N PHE A 125 14.24 -42.35 27.97
CA PHE A 125 14.16 -42.13 29.41
C PHE A 125 12.71 -42.06 29.91
N SER A 126 12.40 -43.07 30.75
CA SER A 126 11.46 -43.20 31.87
C SER A 126 10.23 -42.28 32.00
N GLU A 127 9.05 -42.92 32.04
CA GLU A 127 7.71 -42.38 32.33
C GLU A 127 7.61 -41.65 33.70
N ASP A 128 8.51 -41.96 34.64
CA ASP A 128 8.46 -41.49 36.03
C ASP A 128 8.93 -40.04 36.28
N LEU A 129 9.24 -39.27 35.24
CA LEU A 129 9.57 -37.83 35.35
C LEU A 129 8.46 -36.92 34.79
N MET A 130 7.38 -37.49 34.26
CA MET A 130 6.20 -36.76 33.79
C MET A 130 5.20 -36.44 34.92
N GLU A 131 5.30 -37.13 36.06
CA GLU A 131 4.38 -36.97 37.20
C GLU A 131 4.71 -35.74 38.07
N LEU A 132 5.90 -35.14 37.95
CA LEU A 132 6.31 -33.95 38.74
C LEU A 132 5.99 -32.61 38.07
N PHE A 133 5.54 -32.61 36.80
CA PHE A 133 5.15 -31.40 36.05
C PHE A 133 3.72 -31.45 35.49
N ALA A 134 2.95 -32.50 35.79
CA ALA A 134 1.56 -32.65 35.34
C ALA A 134 0.57 -31.69 36.06
N ASP A 135 0.97 -31.06 37.16
CA ASP A 135 0.08 -30.26 38.01
C ASP A 135 0.05 -28.74 37.69
N VAL A 136 0.59 -28.32 36.53
CA VAL A 136 0.57 -26.89 36.11
C VAL A 136 0.00 -26.67 34.70
N ILE A 137 -0.51 -27.70 34.04
CA ILE A 137 -1.19 -27.55 32.74
C ILE A 137 -2.61 -28.04 32.86
N ASP A 138 -3.39 -27.35 33.69
CA ASP A 138 -4.85 -27.34 33.60
C ASP A 138 -5.28 -25.94 33.15
N THR A 139 -5.11 -25.69 31.86
CA THR A 139 -5.82 -24.64 31.15
C THR A 139 -6.35 -25.27 29.87
N ASP A 140 -7.65 -25.55 29.88
CA ASP A 140 -8.44 -25.96 28.72
C ASP A 140 -8.06 -25.16 27.46
N PRO A 141 -7.99 -25.79 26.28
CA PRO A 141 -7.90 -25.06 25.02
C PRO A 141 -9.23 -24.35 24.77
N THR A 142 -9.32 -23.09 25.21
CA THR A 142 -10.43 -22.20 24.85
C THR A 142 -10.30 -21.86 23.36
N GLU A 143 -11.34 -22.19 22.59
CA GLU A 143 -11.47 -21.95 21.17
C GLU A 143 -11.13 -20.50 20.73
N PRO A 144 -10.59 -20.29 19.52
CA PRO A 144 -10.11 -18.99 19.04
C PRO A 144 -11.18 -17.92 18.78
N GLU A 145 -12.48 -18.24 18.84
CA GLU A 145 -13.58 -17.30 18.51
C GLU A 145 -13.59 -16.05 19.41
N SER A 146 -13.21 -16.19 20.68
CA SER A 146 -13.21 -15.07 21.64
C SER A 146 -12.22 -13.95 21.30
N THR A 147 -11.11 -14.26 20.63
CA THR A 147 -10.05 -13.26 20.34
C THR A 147 -10.34 -12.45 19.09
N GLN A 148 -10.98 -13.05 18.08
CA GLN A 148 -11.38 -12.35 16.85
C GLN A 148 -12.47 -11.30 17.12
N ASP A 149 -13.46 -11.65 17.93
CA ASP A 149 -14.58 -10.76 18.26
C ASP A 149 -14.13 -9.53 19.09
N LEU A 150 -13.19 -9.75 20.02
CA LEU A 150 -12.56 -8.68 20.81
C LEU A 150 -11.74 -7.72 19.93
N ASN A 151 -11.00 -8.24 18.95
CA ASN A 151 -10.24 -7.40 18.02
C ASN A 151 -11.15 -6.61 17.09
N SER A 152 -12.23 -7.23 16.59
CA SER A 152 -13.25 -6.56 15.77
C SER A 152 -13.85 -5.35 16.49
N THR A 153 -14.26 -5.53 17.75
CA THR A 153 -14.83 -4.45 18.57
C THR A 153 -13.80 -3.33 18.81
N ARG A 154 -12.55 -3.68 19.13
CA ARG A 154 -11.47 -2.69 19.31
C ARG A 154 -11.15 -1.90 18.05
N ILE A 155 -11.24 -2.54 16.87
CA ILE A 155 -11.04 -1.87 15.58
C ILE A 155 -12.11 -0.81 15.36
N ASP A 156 -13.37 -1.15 15.63
CA ASP A 156 -14.50 -0.23 15.45
C ASP A 156 -14.42 0.95 16.43
N GLU A 157 -14.08 0.69 17.70
CA GLU A 157 -13.81 1.74 18.71
C GLU A 157 -12.67 2.67 18.28
N GLU A 158 -11.61 2.11 17.71
CA GLU A 158 -10.43 2.87 17.27
C GLU A 158 -10.77 3.76 16.07
N LEU A 159 -11.58 3.27 15.13
CA LEU A 159 -12.09 4.06 14.00
C LEU A 159 -13.02 5.17 14.47
N GLU A 160 -13.97 4.90 15.37
CA GLU A 160 -14.87 5.92 15.91
C GLU A 160 -14.11 7.01 16.66
N ARG A 161 -13.09 6.63 17.44
CA ARG A 161 -12.16 7.58 18.08
C ARG A 161 -11.42 8.40 17.02
N TRP A 162 -10.96 7.76 15.95
CA TRP A 162 -10.41 8.45 14.77
C TRP A 162 -11.49 9.11 13.89
N GLU A 163 -12.74 9.28 14.29
CA GLU A 163 -13.62 10.22 13.59
C GLU A 163 -13.94 11.41 14.49
N THR A 164 -14.08 11.15 15.78
CA THR A 164 -14.59 12.09 16.77
C THR A 164 -13.48 12.88 17.48
N ALA A 165 -12.30 12.29 17.68
CA ALA A 165 -11.27 12.92 18.50
C ALA A 165 -10.64 14.14 17.80
N PRO A 166 -10.47 15.28 18.49
CA PRO A 166 -9.69 16.38 17.96
C PRO A 166 -8.24 15.94 17.76
N THR A 167 -7.64 16.36 16.65
CA THR A 167 -6.26 16.00 16.31
C THR A 167 -5.42 17.27 16.19
N SER A 168 -4.25 17.28 16.83
CA SER A 168 -3.32 18.40 16.80
C SER A 168 -1.92 17.95 16.42
N LEU A 169 -1.28 18.73 15.54
CA LEU A 169 0.13 18.56 15.24
C LEU A 169 0.98 19.16 16.36
N GLN A 170 1.96 18.41 16.85
CA GLN A 170 2.99 18.96 17.74
C GLN A 170 4.03 19.76 16.94
N ILE A 171 4.68 20.69 17.63
CA ILE A 171 5.83 21.43 17.10
C ILE A 171 7.09 20.81 17.70
N ASN A 172 7.91 20.21 16.85
CA ASN A 172 9.19 19.62 17.22
C ASN A 172 10.28 20.66 16.95
N GLY A 173 10.57 21.49 17.95
CA GLY A 173 11.53 22.58 17.83
C GLY A 173 11.02 23.69 16.91
N SER A 174 11.61 23.83 15.72
CA SER A 174 11.23 24.85 14.73
C SER A 174 10.29 24.36 13.62
N ARG A 175 10.01 23.04 13.55
CA ARG A 175 9.13 22.46 12.52
C ARG A 175 7.90 21.81 13.13
N ALA A 176 6.77 21.92 12.44
CA ALA A 176 5.62 21.07 12.72
C ALA A 176 5.98 19.60 12.47
N GLU A 177 5.44 18.70 13.28
CA GLU A 177 5.60 17.26 13.07
C GLU A 177 5.02 16.84 11.71
N THR A 178 5.66 15.86 11.08
CA THR A 178 5.16 15.25 9.84
C THR A 178 4.02 14.28 10.14
N LYS A 179 3.26 13.90 9.11
CA LYS A 179 2.16 12.92 9.23
C LYS A 179 2.63 11.56 9.79
N LEU A 180 3.81 11.11 9.37
CA LEU A 180 4.38 9.84 9.85
C LEU A 180 4.89 9.96 11.28
N GLU A 181 5.47 11.10 11.65
CA GLU A 181 5.86 11.37 13.05
C GLU A 181 4.62 11.41 13.97
N PHE A 182 3.51 12.01 13.51
CA PHE A 182 2.23 11.97 14.22
C PHE A 182 1.79 10.52 14.49
N TRP A 183 1.69 9.68 13.45
CA TRP A 183 1.24 8.29 13.60
C TRP A 183 2.19 7.45 14.44
N LYS A 184 3.50 7.67 14.33
CA LYS A 184 4.50 7.04 15.20
C LYS A 184 4.26 7.40 16.67
N ARG A 185 4.07 8.68 16.97
CA ARG A 185 3.78 9.15 18.33
C ARG A 185 2.48 8.55 18.87
N GLN A 186 1.44 8.47 18.05
CA GLN A 186 0.16 7.85 18.44
C GLN A 186 0.30 6.36 18.81
N ALA A 187 1.20 5.64 18.13
CA ALA A 187 1.53 4.25 18.47
C ALA A 187 2.30 4.17 19.80
N GLU A 188 3.32 5.02 19.97
CA GLU A 188 4.17 5.05 21.17
C GLU A 188 3.38 5.46 22.43
N THR A 189 2.41 6.36 22.31
CA THR A 189 1.53 6.75 23.42
C THR A 189 0.42 5.73 23.70
N GLY A 190 0.27 4.70 22.86
CA GLY A 190 -0.79 3.70 22.99
C GLY A 190 -2.19 4.24 22.72
N THR A 191 -2.32 5.42 22.08
CA THR A 191 -3.63 6.02 21.77
C THR A 191 -4.38 5.22 20.71
N TYR A 192 -3.62 4.68 19.75
CA TYR A 192 -4.11 3.93 18.61
C TYR A 192 -3.19 2.71 18.42
N LYS A 193 -3.77 1.51 18.27
CA LYS A 193 -3.00 0.27 18.13
C LYS A 193 -2.86 -0.13 16.67
N PHE A 194 -3.95 -0.06 15.90
CA PHE A 194 -4.01 -0.60 14.54
C PHE A 194 -3.83 0.48 13.47
N LEU A 195 -4.42 1.66 13.65
CA LEU A 195 -4.36 2.77 12.69
C LEU A 195 -2.93 3.23 12.36
N PRO A 196 -1.95 3.28 13.29
CA PRO A 196 -0.59 3.62 12.93
C PRO A 196 0.05 2.63 11.95
N LEU A 197 -0.30 1.33 12.05
CA LEU A 197 0.17 0.30 11.13
C LEU A 197 -0.47 0.48 9.75
N VAL A 198 -1.79 0.74 9.72
CA VAL A 198 -2.51 1.03 8.48
C VAL A 198 -1.98 2.31 7.81
N ALA A 199 -1.71 3.36 8.58
CA ALA A 199 -1.11 4.59 8.09
C ALA A 199 0.27 4.33 7.46
N ARG A 200 1.09 3.49 8.08
CA ARG A 200 2.40 3.10 7.54
C ARG A 200 2.27 2.39 6.19
N ILE A 201 1.32 1.45 6.06
CA ILE A 201 1.06 0.74 4.79
C ILE A 201 0.57 1.72 3.73
N LEU A 202 -0.45 2.51 4.04
CA LEU A 202 -1.07 3.40 3.05
C LEU A 202 -0.14 4.52 2.61
N PHE A 203 0.62 5.14 3.51
CA PHE A 203 1.55 6.21 3.15
C PHE A 203 2.87 5.71 2.52
N ALA A 204 3.14 4.41 2.54
CA ALA A 204 4.21 3.81 1.75
C ALA A 204 3.88 3.78 0.25
N ILE A 205 2.58 3.83 -0.10
CA ILE A 205 2.13 3.85 -1.50
C ILE A 205 2.31 5.27 -2.06
N PRO A 206 3.20 5.48 -3.04
CA PRO A 206 3.37 6.80 -3.64
C PRO A 206 2.11 7.20 -4.42
N SER A 207 1.71 8.47 -4.30
CA SER A 207 0.57 9.01 -5.06
C SER A 207 0.88 9.29 -6.53
N SER A 208 2.13 9.11 -6.95
CA SER A 208 2.59 9.38 -8.32
C SER A 208 3.74 8.47 -8.74
N SER A 209 3.72 8.06 -10.00
CA SER A 209 4.83 7.37 -10.68
C SER A 209 6.04 8.29 -10.93
N ALA A 210 5.92 9.61 -10.75
CA ALA A 210 6.97 10.57 -11.10
C ALA A 210 8.31 10.32 -10.38
N GLN A 211 8.28 9.64 -9.23
CA GLN A 211 9.51 9.24 -8.55
C GLN A 211 10.24 8.14 -9.32
N ILE A 212 9.51 7.12 -9.77
CA ILE A 212 10.03 6.05 -10.63
C ILE A 212 10.47 6.62 -11.99
N GLU A 213 9.76 7.60 -12.54
CA GLU A 213 10.17 8.28 -13.79
C GLU A 213 11.51 9.04 -13.64
N ARG A 214 11.76 9.67 -12.48
CA ARG A 214 13.06 10.28 -12.18
C ARG A 214 14.16 9.23 -12.06
N ASP A 215 13.85 8.09 -11.47
CA ASP A 215 14.79 6.99 -11.33
C ASP A 215 15.13 6.39 -12.72
N PHE A 216 14.13 6.17 -13.58
CA PHE A 216 14.33 5.79 -14.98
C PHE A 216 15.09 6.85 -15.79
N GLY A 217 14.81 8.14 -15.57
CA GLY A 217 15.56 9.23 -16.20
C GLY A 217 17.05 9.19 -15.82
N THR A 218 17.35 8.85 -14.57
CA THR A 218 18.73 8.69 -14.08
C THR A 218 19.38 7.44 -14.68
N ALA A 219 18.66 6.32 -14.72
CA ALA A 219 19.12 5.07 -15.35
C ALA A 219 19.23 5.16 -16.89
N GLY A 220 18.59 6.16 -17.52
CA GLY A 220 18.62 6.43 -18.97
C GLY A 220 20.03 6.48 -19.56
N GLN A 221 21.02 6.93 -18.77
CA GLN A 221 22.42 6.98 -19.19
C GLN A 221 23.07 5.59 -19.32
N LEU A 222 22.54 4.57 -18.64
CA LEU A 222 23.05 3.18 -18.62
C LEU A 222 22.38 2.27 -19.66
N VAL A 223 21.24 2.70 -20.20
CA VAL A 223 20.43 1.92 -21.16
C VAL A 223 20.51 2.42 -22.59
N THR A 224 21.04 3.62 -22.81
CA THR A 224 21.12 4.20 -24.17
C THR A 224 22.39 3.73 -24.90
N PRO A 225 22.28 3.20 -26.14
CA PRO A 225 23.43 2.67 -26.90
C PRO A 225 24.56 3.69 -27.11
N GLN A 226 24.23 4.98 -27.12
CA GLN A 226 25.19 6.07 -27.34
C GLN A 226 25.99 6.45 -26.08
N ARG A 227 25.60 6.00 -24.88
CA ARG A 227 26.25 6.36 -23.61
C ARG A 227 26.80 5.19 -22.79
N GLY A 228 26.64 3.97 -23.29
CA GLY A 228 27.17 2.74 -22.69
C GLY A 228 26.02 1.81 -22.34
N SER A 229 25.78 0.82 -23.20
CA SER A 229 24.80 -0.23 -22.93
C SER A 229 25.44 -1.25 -22.01
N ILE A 230 24.96 -1.34 -20.76
CA ILE A 230 25.31 -2.41 -19.83
C ILE A 230 24.20 -3.47 -19.83
N ALA A 231 24.52 -4.70 -19.40
CA ALA A 231 23.54 -5.78 -19.32
C ALA A 231 22.39 -5.43 -18.33
N PRO A 232 21.14 -5.88 -18.57
CA PRO A 232 19.97 -5.50 -17.77
C PRO A 232 20.14 -5.67 -16.26
N HIS A 233 20.66 -6.81 -15.80
CA HIS A 233 20.90 -7.06 -14.38
C HIS A 233 21.87 -6.05 -13.73
N ASN A 234 22.81 -5.49 -14.49
CA ASN A 234 23.71 -4.45 -13.99
C ASN A 234 23.03 -3.08 -13.89
N VAL A 235 22.04 -2.81 -14.75
CA VAL A 235 21.17 -1.63 -14.63
C VAL A 235 20.37 -1.72 -13.34
N ASP A 236 19.75 -2.88 -13.08
CA ASP A 236 18.91 -3.10 -11.89
C ASP A 236 19.71 -2.98 -10.59
N MET A 237 20.88 -3.63 -10.53
CA MET A 237 21.78 -3.51 -9.37
C MET A 237 22.23 -2.06 -9.16
N SER A 238 22.63 -1.36 -10.23
CA SER A 238 23.10 0.03 -10.12
C SER A 238 21.99 0.98 -9.68
N ALA A 239 20.78 0.83 -10.22
CA ALA A 239 19.61 1.60 -9.82
C ALA A 239 19.27 1.34 -8.34
N SER A 240 19.27 0.06 -7.92
CA SER A 240 19.02 -0.34 -6.54
C SER A 240 20.02 0.27 -5.56
N LEU A 241 21.31 0.20 -5.87
CA LEU A 241 22.36 0.82 -5.05
C LEU A 241 22.24 2.34 -5.00
N ASN A 242 21.96 2.99 -6.13
CA ASN A 242 21.82 4.44 -6.20
C ASN A 242 20.60 4.95 -5.40
N CYS A 243 19.47 4.26 -5.48
CA CYS A 243 18.26 4.61 -4.72
C CYS A 243 18.44 4.36 -3.21
N ASN A 244 19.30 3.42 -2.82
CA ASN A 244 19.54 3.02 -1.43
C ASN A 244 20.90 3.47 -0.87
N ARG A 245 21.54 4.47 -1.49
CA ARG A 245 22.87 5.01 -1.10
C ARG A 245 22.98 5.50 0.35
N GLN A 246 21.86 5.76 1.02
CA GLN A 246 21.83 6.08 2.45
C GLN A 246 22.03 4.86 3.36
N PHE A 247 21.81 3.66 2.83
CA PHE A 247 21.97 2.37 3.51
C PHE A 247 23.20 1.60 3.03
N VAL A 248 23.72 1.94 1.84
CA VAL A 248 24.87 1.27 1.23
C VAL A 248 25.96 2.29 0.92
N ASP A 249 27.10 2.17 1.61
CA ASP A 249 28.30 2.90 1.24
C ASP A 249 29.13 2.08 0.24
N VAL A 250 28.90 2.34 -1.04
CA VAL A 250 29.64 1.70 -2.15
C VAL A 250 31.14 1.99 -2.12
N THR A 251 31.59 2.99 -1.35
CA THR A 251 33.01 3.31 -1.21
C THR A 251 33.72 2.43 -0.19
N GLN A 252 32.98 1.69 0.64
CA GLN A 252 33.52 0.76 1.63
C GLN A 252 33.81 -0.63 1.06
N CYS A 253 33.51 -0.88 -0.22
CA CYS A 253 33.82 -2.17 -0.84
C CYS A 253 35.34 -2.35 -0.96
N PRO A 254 35.94 -3.37 -0.33
CA PRO A 254 37.37 -3.63 -0.48
C PRO A 254 37.68 -3.93 -1.94
N LYS A 255 38.81 -3.40 -2.42
CA LYS A 255 39.23 -3.57 -3.81
C LYS A 255 39.49 -5.05 -4.07
N ILE A 256 38.64 -5.68 -4.89
CA ILE A 256 38.78 -7.10 -5.23
C ILE A 256 40.06 -7.27 -6.06
N HIS A 257 40.93 -8.17 -5.64
CA HIS A 257 42.13 -8.48 -6.39
C HIS A 257 41.75 -9.23 -7.68
N VAL A 258 42.41 -8.94 -8.81
CA VAL A 258 42.03 -9.47 -10.14
C VAL A 258 41.93 -11.00 -10.16
N ARG A 259 42.73 -11.69 -9.34
CA ARG A 259 42.75 -13.16 -9.20
C ARG A 259 41.53 -13.74 -8.50
N ASP A 260 40.78 -12.92 -7.77
CA ASP A 260 39.65 -13.36 -6.95
C ASP A 260 38.30 -12.90 -7.52
N ILE A 261 38.27 -12.11 -8.60
CA ILE A 261 37.04 -11.57 -9.20
C ILE A 261 35.98 -12.65 -9.40
N ASP A 262 36.36 -13.80 -9.94
CA ASP A 262 35.45 -14.92 -10.22
C ASP A 262 34.74 -15.46 -8.98
N LYS A 263 35.34 -15.30 -7.78
CA LYS A 263 34.75 -15.72 -6.50
C LYS A 263 33.74 -14.73 -5.94
N PHE A 264 33.75 -13.49 -6.43
CA PHE A 264 32.88 -12.41 -5.98
C PHE A 264 31.81 -12.04 -7.00
N ILE A 265 31.77 -12.72 -8.15
CA ILE A 265 30.61 -12.66 -9.06
C ILE A 265 29.43 -13.28 -8.29
N PRO A 266 28.34 -12.53 -8.05
CA PRO A 266 27.18 -13.08 -7.37
C PRO A 266 26.64 -14.26 -8.20
N SER A 267 26.84 -15.48 -7.71
CA SER A 267 26.10 -16.64 -8.20
C SER A 267 24.66 -16.45 -7.73
N ASN A 268 23.72 -16.39 -8.67
CA ASN A 268 22.29 -16.19 -8.44
C ASN A 268 21.86 -16.70 -7.06
N VAL A 269 21.50 -15.78 -6.16
CA VAL A 269 20.88 -16.16 -4.89
C VAL A 269 19.55 -16.79 -5.27
N LYS A 270 19.49 -18.12 -5.27
CA LYS A 270 18.21 -18.82 -5.21
C LYS A 270 17.66 -18.55 -3.82
N VAL A 271 16.93 -17.45 -3.67
CA VAL A 271 16.02 -17.30 -2.55
C VAL A 271 15.03 -18.44 -2.74
N GLY A 272 15.01 -19.40 -1.83
CA GLY A 272 13.96 -20.41 -1.78
C GLY A 272 12.66 -19.70 -1.49
N MET A 273 11.98 -19.22 -2.53
CA MET A 273 10.56 -19.00 -2.43
C MET A 273 9.97 -20.40 -2.40
N GLU A 274 9.55 -20.83 -1.21
CA GLU A 274 8.68 -21.99 -1.13
C GLU A 274 7.48 -21.71 -2.03
N GLU A 275 7.08 -22.71 -2.82
CA GLU A 275 6.11 -22.54 -3.92
C GLU A 275 4.69 -22.13 -3.45
N ASP A 276 4.49 -21.90 -2.15
CA ASP A 276 3.20 -21.63 -1.51
C ASP A 276 2.99 -20.18 -0.99
N ASP A 277 3.96 -19.26 -1.14
CA ASP A 277 3.80 -17.85 -0.72
C ASP A 277 2.87 -17.01 -1.63
N ALA A 278 2.08 -17.67 -2.49
CA ALA A 278 1.11 -17.03 -3.38
C ALA A 278 0.05 -16.22 -2.61
N GLU A 279 -0.29 -16.64 -1.39
CA GLU A 279 -1.37 -16.06 -0.59
C GLU A 279 -1.07 -14.60 -0.14
N GLY A 280 0.19 -14.31 0.22
CA GLY A 280 0.62 -12.96 0.60
C GLY A 280 0.67 -11.97 -0.58
N CYS A 281 0.98 -12.47 -1.78
CA CYS A 281 1.02 -11.69 -3.00
C CYS A 281 -0.37 -11.51 -3.62
N GLU A 282 -1.26 -12.49 -3.50
CA GLU A 282 -2.68 -12.38 -3.90
C GLU A 282 -3.44 -11.35 -3.08
N LEU A 283 -3.18 -11.27 -1.77
CA LEU A 283 -3.81 -10.27 -0.91
C LEU A 283 -3.47 -8.85 -1.40
N LEU A 284 -2.21 -8.60 -1.79
CA LEU A 284 -1.77 -7.31 -2.31
C LEU A 284 -2.23 -7.06 -3.75
N SER A 285 -2.21 -8.07 -4.62
CA SER A 285 -2.64 -7.92 -6.02
C SER A 285 -4.12 -7.53 -6.12
N GLY A 286 -4.98 -8.04 -5.23
CA GLY A 286 -6.39 -7.65 -5.13
C GLY A 286 -6.62 -6.20 -4.70
N TYR A 287 -5.69 -5.58 -3.98
CA TYR A 287 -5.79 -4.14 -3.61
C TYR A 287 -5.26 -3.21 -4.70
N PHE A 288 -4.39 -3.69 -5.60
CA PHE A 288 -3.67 -2.86 -6.57
C PHE A 288 -4.05 -3.10 -8.03
N SER A 289 -4.66 -4.24 -8.38
CA SER A 289 -5.16 -4.46 -9.74
C SER A 289 -6.57 -3.89 -9.89
N SER A 290 -6.68 -2.88 -10.76
CA SER A 290 -7.94 -2.44 -11.34
C SER A 290 -7.99 -2.88 -12.81
N ASP A 291 -7.68 -4.13 -13.10
CA ASP A 291 -7.80 -4.66 -14.45
C ASP A 291 -9.28 -4.85 -14.77
N SER A 292 -9.84 -3.85 -15.48
CA SER A 292 -10.95 -4.09 -16.39
C SER A 292 -10.37 -4.75 -17.64
N GLU A 293 -10.35 -6.08 -17.66
CA GLU A 293 -10.31 -6.82 -18.92
C GLU A 293 -11.61 -6.49 -19.68
N GLU A 294 -11.58 -5.44 -20.50
CA GLU A 294 -12.53 -5.31 -21.60
C GLU A 294 -12.00 -6.24 -22.71
N ASP A 295 -12.57 -7.44 -22.80
CA ASP A 295 -12.46 -8.29 -23.99
C ASP A 295 -12.89 -7.44 -25.20
N ILE A 296 -11.91 -7.10 -26.04
CA ILE A 296 -12.17 -6.55 -27.36
C ILE A 296 -12.64 -7.74 -28.20
N GLU A 297 -13.95 -7.95 -28.25
CA GLU A 297 -14.55 -8.73 -29.34
C GLU A 297 -14.37 -7.93 -30.62
N ASP A 298 -13.35 -8.30 -31.38
CA ASP A 298 -13.24 -8.01 -32.81
C ASP A 298 -14.48 -8.57 -33.52
N THR A 299 -15.48 -7.73 -33.72
CA THR A 299 -16.57 -8.02 -34.65
C THR A 299 -16.21 -7.42 -36.00
N GLU A 300 -15.55 -8.24 -36.82
CA GLU A 300 -15.67 -8.13 -38.27
C GLU A 300 -17.13 -8.42 -38.65
N THR A 301 -17.87 -7.40 -39.11
CA THR A 301 -18.71 -7.42 -40.35
C THR A 301 -19.43 -6.08 -40.56
#